data_AF-A0A4Q0PNC0-F1
#
_entry.id   AF-A0A4Q0PNC0-F1
#
_cell.length_a   1.000
_cell.length_b   1.000
_cell.length_c   1.000
_cell.angle_alpha   90.00
_cell.angle_beta   90.00
_cell.angle_gamma   90.00
#
_symmetry.space_group_name_H-M   'P 1'
#
loop_
_entity.id
_entity.type
_entity.pdbx_description
1 polymer ?
#
loop_
_entity_poly.entity_id
_entity_poly.type
_entity_poly.pdbx_seq_one_letter_code
_entity_poly.pdbx_strand_id
1 'polypeptide(L)'
;MSTTKTADKAQTAKVNSKNNLKKVENPKPQETKSTETINQLINPTAEGRIKRMENFKILSKKYNFLQNKAEELHRFEISQDGTKEKLTLSNASGFQIEVSNTQVVEKVVELLKAELSTFLAHSEKEILNYTI
;
A
#
# COMPACT_ATOMS: atom_id res chain seq x y z
N MET A 1 14.62 59.08 -36.93
CA MET A 1 15.45 59.78 -37.95
C MET A 1 16.39 58.76 -38.58
N SER A 2 16.64 58.88 -39.89
CA SER A 2 17.80 58.35 -40.67
C SER A 2 18.16 56.86 -40.50
N THR A 3 17.83 55.94 -41.44
CA THR A 3 18.56 55.60 -42.71
C THR A 3 19.99 55.07 -42.48
N THR A 4 20.47 53.98 -43.10
CA THR A 4 20.43 53.55 -44.53
C THR A 4 20.60 52.00 -44.57
N LYS A 5 20.05 51.15 -45.47
CA LYS A 5 20.27 50.94 -46.93
C LYS A 5 21.78 50.88 -47.32
N THR A 6 22.29 49.96 -48.17
CA THR A 6 21.66 49.11 -49.22
C THR A 6 22.41 47.76 -49.35
N ALA A 7 21.78 46.76 -49.98
CA ALA A 7 22.34 45.42 -50.28
C ALA A 7 23.01 45.34 -51.67
N ASP A 8 23.66 44.20 -52.00
CA ASP A 8 23.72 43.71 -53.39
C ASP A 8 23.86 42.16 -53.53
N LYS A 9 23.80 41.61 -54.76
CA LYS A 9 23.62 40.18 -55.10
C LYS A 9 24.63 39.60 -56.11
N ALA A 10 24.92 38.29 -56.00
CA ALA A 10 25.09 37.26 -57.06
C ALA A 10 25.66 35.94 -56.41
N GLN A 11 25.19 34.70 -56.63
CA GLN A 11 25.02 33.87 -57.87
C GLN A 11 26.35 33.46 -58.52
N THR A 12 26.64 32.24 -58.99
CA THR A 12 25.93 30.92 -59.15
C THR A 12 26.99 29.83 -59.50
N ALA A 13 26.84 28.49 -59.51
CA ALA A 13 25.80 27.46 -59.19
C ALA A 13 26.48 26.04 -59.17
N LYS A 14 25.67 24.94 -59.21
CA LYS A 14 25.97 23.49 -59.40
C LYS A 14 26.18 22.63 -58.12
N VAL A 15 25.83 21.33 -58.05
CA VAL A 15 24.61 20.54 -58.40
C VAL A 15 24.82 19.04 -58.02
N ASN A 16 23.74 18.35 -57.61
CA ASN A 16 23.55 16.87 -57.49
C ASN A 16 24.14 16.04 -56.31
N SER A 17 23.25 15.74 -55.34
CA SER A 17 22.71 14.39 -55.05
C SER A 17 23.61 13.15 -54.84
N LYS A 18 23.60 12.57 -53.61
CA LYS A 18 22.96 11.27 -53.32
C LYS A 18 22.90 10.90 -51.80
N ASN A 19 21.93 10.05 -51.49
CA ASN A 19 21.50 9.54 -50.18
C ASN A 19 22.59 9.06 -49.19
N ASN A 20 22.32 9.21 -47.88
CA ASN A 20 21.92 8.05 -47.08
C ASN A 20 21.11 8.39 -45.81
N LEU A 21 20.32 7.43 -45.32
CA LEU A 21 19.54 7.56 -44.08
C LEU A 21 20.17 6.78 -42.93
N LYS A 22 20.09 7.37 -41.73
CA LYS A 22 19.94 6.76 -40.39
C LYS A 22 20.02 7.91 -39.39
N LYS A 23 19.32 7.95 -38.25
CA LYS A 23 18.16 7.28 -37.65
C LYS A 23 18.13 7.95 -36.26
N VAL A 24 16.98 8.35 -35.74
CA VAL A 24 16.91 9.01 -34.42
C VAL A 24 17.38 8.04 -33.32
N GLU A 25 18.24 8.53 -32.43
CA GLU A 25 18.59 7.87 -31.17
C GLU A 25 18.51 8.89 -30.04
N ASN A 26 17.51 8.72 -29.16
CA ASN A 26 17.29 9.55 -27.98
C ASN A 26 17.17 8.59 -26.78
N PRO A 27 18.27 8.32 -26.05
CA PRO A 27 18.28 7.28 -25.03
C PRO A 27 17.57 7.73 -23.75
N LYS A 28 16.37 7.19 -23.50
CA LYS A 28 15.65 7.30 -22.22
C LYS A 28 15.64 5.93 -21.50
N PRO A 29 16.58 5.65 -20.58
CA PRO A 29 16.65 4.36 -19.89
C PRO A 29 15.77 4.34 -18.64
N GLN A 30 14.55 3.78 -18.69
CA GLN A 30 13.66 3.79 -17.51
C GLN A 30 12.59 2.67 -17.38
N GLU A 31 12.79 1.45 -17.92
CA GLU A 31 11.75 0.38 -17.87
C GLU A 31 12.19 -0.99 -17.29
N THR A 32 13.44 -1.20 -16.89
CA THR A 32 13.93 -2.55 -16.50
C THR A 32 13.37 -3.12 -15.19
N LYS A 33 12.99 -2.29 -14.20
CA LYS A 33 12.62 -2.76 -12.85
C LYS A 33 11.29 -3.52 -12.77
N SER A 34 10.38 -3.31 -13.73
CA SER A 34 9.04 -3.91 -13.71
C SER A 34 9.03 -5.35 -14.23
N THR A 35 9.96 -5.71 -15.13
CA THR A 35 10.03 -7.07 -15.70
C THR A 35 10.73 -8.04 -14.75
N GLU A 36 11.75 -7.59 -14.02
CA GLU A 36 12.47 -8.39 -13.02
C GLU A 36 11.56 -8.85 -11.87
N THR A 37 10.73 -7.94 -11.35
CA THR A 37 9.79 -8.24 -10.26
C THR A 37 8.68 -9.19 -10.69
N ILE A 38 8.15 -9.06 -11.92
CA ILE A 38 7.18 -10.01 -12.49
C ILE A 38 7.83 -11.39 -12.68
N ASN A 39 9.06 -11.47 -13.20
CA ASN A 39 9.74 -12.75 -13.39
C ASN A 39 10.04 -13.45 -12.05
N GLN A 40 10.43 -12.70 -11.01
CA GLN A 40 10.58 -13.25 -9.65
C GLN A 40 9.26 -13.73 -9.05
N LEU A 41 8.12 -13.17 -9.44
CA LEU A 41 6.79 -13.63 -9.00
C LEU A 41 6.41 -14.96 -9.67
N ILE A 42 6.65 -15.09 -10.98
CA ILE A 42 6.32 -16.28 -11.78
C ILE A 42 7.31 -17.44 -11.55
N ASN A 43 8.60 -17.14 -11.45
CA ASN A 43 9.70 -18.10 -11.31
C ASN A 43 10.52 -17.88 -10.01
N PRO A 44 9.92 -17.98 -8.81
CA PRO A 44 10.63 -17.76 -7.55
C PRO A 44 11.62 -18.88 -7.23
N THR A 45 12.80 -18.50 -6.74
CA THR A 45 13.79 -19.44 -6.18
C THR A 45 13.26 -20.10 -4.90
N ALA A 46 13.84 -21.25 -4.53
CA ALA A 46 13.46 -21.95 -3.30
C ALA A 46 13.60 -21.06 -2.04
N GLU A 47 14.71 -20.31 -1.94
CA GLU A 47 14.92 -19.33 -0.87
C GLU A 47 13.87 -18.20 -0.89
N GLY A 48 13.48 -17.73 -2.08
CA GLY A 48 12.42 -16.75 -2.26
C GLY A 48 11.06 -17.24 -1.75
N ARG A 49 10.68 -18.47 -2.09
CA ARG A 49 9.46 -19.12 -1.57
C ARG A 49 9.51 -19.28 -0.05
N ILE A 50 10.64 -19.70 0.53
CA ILE A 50 10.80 -19.85 1.98
C ILE A 50 10.63 -18.50 2.69
N LYS A 51 11.27 -17.43 2.19
CA LYS A 51 11.12 -16.06 2.74
C LYS A 51 9.67 -15.55 2.64
N ARG A 52 8.98 -15.82 1.52
CA ARG A 52 7.56 -15.49 1.36
C ARG A 52 6.66 -16.29 2.31
N MET A 53 6.95 -17.56 2.54
CA MET A 53 6.19 -18.41 3.46
C MET A 53 6.31 -17.94 4.91
N GLU A 54 7.50 -17.52 5.37
CA GLU A 54 7.65 -16.92 6.71
C GLU A 54 6.97 -15.54 6.81
N ASN A 55 6.98 -14.72 5.75
CA ASN A 55 6.20 -13.47 5.70
C ASN A 55 4.69 -13.73 5.75
N PHE A 56 4.18 -14.69 4.98
CA PHE A 56 2.78 -15.11 5.01
C PHE A 56 2.36 -15.56 6.41
N LYS A 57 3.18 -16.38 7.07
CA LYS A 57 3.00 -16.84 8.45
C LYS A 57 2.98 -15.71 9.49
N ILE A 58 3.61 -14.55 9.21
CA ILE A 58 3.45 -13.33 10.02
C ILE A 58 2.08 -12.68 9.77
N LEU A 59 1.62 -12.59 8.51
CA LEU A 59 0.27 -12.11 8.19
C LEU A 59 -0.82 -13.00 8.79
N SER A 60 -0.69 -14.33 8.72
CA SER A 60 -1.63 -15.28 9.35
C SER A 60 -1.69 -15.09 10.87
N LYS A 61 -0.55 -14.82 11.53
CA LYS A 61 -0.53 -14.50 12.97
C LYS A 61 -1.26 -13.20 13.29
N LYS A 62 -1.07 -12.15 12.48
CA LYS A 62 -1.78 -10.86 12.60
C LYS A 62 -3.30 -11.08 12.49
N TYR A 63 -3.75 -11.79 11.45
CA TYR A 63 -5.16 -12.09 11.25
C TYR A 63 -5.76 -12.91 12.40
N ASN A 64 -5.11 -14.01 12.80
CA ASN A 64 -5.59 -14.85 13.90
C ASN A 64 -5.66 -14.09 15.24
N PHE A 65 -4.74 -13.16 15.50
CA PHE A 65 -4.80 -12.29 16.67
C PHE A 65 -6.02 -11.35 16.63
N LEU A 66 -6.27 -10.71 15.50
CA LEU A 66 -7.44 -9.84 15.31
C LEU A 66 -8.75 -10.63 15.42
N GLN A 67 -8.80 -11.84 14.87
CA GLN A 67 -9.96 -12.73 14.92
C GLN A 67 -10.27 -13.14 16.36
N ASN A 68 -9.26 -13.57 17.13
CA ASN A 68 -9.42 -13.89 18.55
C ASN A 68 -9.96 -12.68 19.34
N LYS A 69 -9.52 -11.46 19.02
CA LYS A 69 -10.01 -10.22 19.64
C LYS A 69 -11.45 -9.87 19.24
N ALA A 70 -11.87 -10.18 18.01
CA ALA A 70 -13.25 -9.99 17.58
C ALA A 70 -14.19 -10.95 18.32
N GLU A 71 -13.77 -12.20 18.51
CA GLU A 71 -14.51 -13.14 19.35
C GLU A 71 -14.51 -12.76 20.84
N GLU A 72 -13.42 -12.22 21.39
CA GLU A 72 -13.41 -11.68 22.77
C GLU A 72 -14.44 -10.54 22.93
N LEU A 73 -14.50 -9.61 21.97
CA LEU A 73 -15.45 -8.50 21.98
C LEU A 73 -16.91 -8.95 21.80
N HIS A 74 -17.15 -9.98 20.98
CA HIS A 74 -18.48 -10.58 20.81
C HIS A 74 -18.90 -11.40 22.04
N ARG A 75 -17.97 -12.13 22.68
CA ARG A 75 -18.22 -12.78 23.98
C ARG A 75 -18.54 -11.77 25.07
N PHE A 76 -17.87 -10.60 25.06
CA PHE A 76 -18.18 -9.50 25.98
C PHE A 76 -19.61 -8.96 25.75
N GLU A 77 -19.98 -8.65 24.51
CA GLU A 77 -21.34 -8.25 24.11
C GLU A 77 -22.41 -9.24 24.58
N ILE A 78 -22.24 -10.55 24.35
CA ILE A 78 -23.19 -11.59 24.81
C ILE A 78 -23.29 -11.65 26.35
N SER A 79 -22.28 -11.16 27.08
CA SER A 79 -22.25 -11.14 28.55
C SER A 79 -22.77 -9.86 29.20
N GLN A 80 -23.17 -8.85 28.43
CA GLN A 80 -23.76 -7.61 28.98
C GLN A 80 -25.21 -7.84 29.41
N ASP A 81 -25.55 -7.46 30.64
CA ASP A 81 -26.93 -7.50 31.17
C ASP A 81 -27.58 -6.10 31.28
N GLY A 82 -26.82 -5.05 30.96
CA GLY A 82 -27.25 -3.65 30.99
C GLY A 82 -27.19 -3.01 32.38
N THR A 83 -26.68 -3.72 33.41
CA THR A 83 -26.70 -3.24 34.80
C THR A 83 -25.32 -3.06 35.44
N LYS A 84 -24.26 -3.66 34.89
CA LYS A 84 -22.94 -3.77 35.56
C LYS A 84 -21.74 -3.67 34.61
N GLU A 85 -21.91 -3.07 33.44
CA GLU A 85 -20.81 -2.90 32.48
C GLU A 85 -19.68 -2.04 33.08
N LYS A 86 -18.45 -2.56 32.99
CA LYS A 86 -17.23 -1.82 33.29
C LYS A 86 -16.23 -1.95 32.15
N LEU A 87 -15.76 -0.82 31.64
CA LEU A 87 -14.62 -0.76 30.74
C LEU A 87 -13.40 -0.23 31.48
N THR A 88 -12.29 -0.97 31.39
CA THR A 88 -10.99 -0.56 31.91
C THR A 88 -10.04 -0.27 30.77
N LEU A 89 -9.50 0.95 30.72
CA LEU A 89 -8.45 1.36 29.80
C LEU A 89 -7.15 1.56 30.57
N SER A 90 -6.09 0.88 30.18
CA SER A 90 -4.75 1.02 30.78
C SER A 90 -3.69 1.36 29.72
N ASN A 91 -2.65 2.08 30.13
CA ASN A 91 -1.52 2.43 29.26
C ASN A 91 -0.21 1.76 29.71
N ALA A 92 0.82 1.84 28.86
CA ALA A 92 2.14 1.25 29.13
C ALA A 92 2.88 1.86 30.35
N SER A 93 2.41 2.99 30.87
CA SER A 93 2.92 3.63 32.09
C SER A 93 2.21 3.14 33.37
N GLY A 94 1.28 2.19 33.26
CA GLY A 94 0.49 1.67 34.39
C GLY A 94 -0.64 2.58 34.85
N PHE A 95 -0.93 3.68 34.13
CA PHE A 95 -2.09 4.51 34.41
C PHE A 95 -3.37 3.83 33.88
N GLN A 96 -4.44 3.89 34.66
CA GLN A 96 -5.70 3.18 34.40
C GLN A 96 -6.90 4.12 34.59
N ILE A 97 -7.86 4.05 33.66
CA ILE A 97 -9.18 4.68 33.75
C ILE A 97 -10.24 3.57 33.77
N GLU A 98 -11.22 3.68 34.67
CA GLU A 98 -12.42 2.83 34.69
C GLU A 98 -13.65 3.64 34.29
N VAL A 99 -14.51 3.09 33.44
CA VAL A 99 -15.79 3.66 33.01
C VAL A 99 -16.91 2.66 33.33
N SER A 100 -17.81 3.05 34.24
CA SER A 100 -18.95 2.25 34.71
C SER A 100 -20.32 2.79 34.23
N ASN A 101 -20.36 3.51 33.10
CA ASN A 101 -21.60 4.03 32.52
C ASN A 101 -21.94 3.23 31.26
N THR A 102 -22.99 2.43 31.31
CA THR A 102 -23.44 1.52 30.23
C THR A 102 -23.52 2.23 28.88
N GLN A 103 -24.15 3.41 28.78
CA GLN A 103 -24.26 4.18 27.52
C GLN A 103 -22.93 4.67 26.94
N VAL A 104 -21.88 4.73 27.77
CA VAL A 104 -20.52 5.05 27.32
C VAL A 104 -19.78 3.76 26.94
N VAL A 105 -19.96 2.67 27.69
CA VAL A 105 -19.39 1.36 27.35
C VAL A 105 -19.94 0.83 26.02
N GLU A 106 -21.26 0.90 25.80
CA GLU A 106 -21.92 0.56 24.53
C GLU A 106 -21.24 1.26 23.34
N LYS A 107 -21.12 2.58 23.38
CA LYS A 107 -20.51 3.39 22.30
C LYS A 107 -19.05 3.05 22.05
N VAL A 108 -18.30 2.72 23.09
CA VAL A 108 -16.89 2.28 22.93
C VAL A 108 -16.84 0.86 22.37
N VAL A 109 -17.77 -0.04 22.75
CA VAL A 109 -17.90 -1.38 22.16
C VAL A 109 -18.27 -1.31 20.68
N GLU A 110 -19.20 -0.43 20.28
CA GLU A 110 -19.53 -0.18 18.87
C GLU A 110 -18.33 0.33 18.07
N LEU A 111 -17.60 1.32 18.60
CA LEU A 111 -16.39 1.86 17.98
C LEU A 111 -15.31 0.77 17.82
N LEU A 112 -15.08 -0.04 18.86
CA LEU A 112 -14.14 -1.16 18.81
C LEU A 112 -14.54 -2.21 17.76
N LYS A 113 -15.83 -2.53 17.60
CA LYS A 113 -16.32 -3.43 16.54
C LYS A 113 -16.05 -2.86 15.15
N ALA A 114 -16.33 -1.58 14.92
CA ALA A 114 -16.15 -0.92 13.61
C ALA A 114 -14.67 -0.87 13.17
N GLU A 115 -13.78 -0.44 14.08
CA GLU A 115 -12.34 -0.43 13.84
C GLU A 115 -11.80 -1.86 13.62
N LEU A 116 -12.16 -2.81 14.49
CA LEU A 116 -11.66 -4.18 14.42
C LEU A 116 -12.15 -4.93 13.17
N SER A 117 -13.39 -4.69 12.74
CA SER A 117 -13.91 -5.18 11.45
C SER A 117 -13.10 -4.63 10.27
N THR A 118 -12.75 -3.33 10.32
CA THR A 118 -11.92 -2.68 9.29
C THR A 118 -10.51 -3.27 9.24
N PHE A 119 -9.87 -3.51 10.40
CA PHE A 119 -8.57 -4.17 10.47
C PHE A 119 -8.61 -5.65 10.04
N LEU A 120 -9.69 -6.38 10.34
CA LEU A 120 -9.89 -7.75 9.88
C LEU A 120 -10.03 -7.82 8.36
N ALA A 121 -10.93 -7.02 7.76
CA ALA A 121 -11.12 -6.98 6.32
C ALA A 121 -9.84 -6.56 5.57
N HIS A 122 -9.04 -5.67 6.16
CA HIS A 122 -7.72 -5.32 5.63
C HIS A 122 -6.74 -6.50 5.72
N SER A 123 -6.64 -7.16 6.88
CA SER A 123 -5.72 -8.27 7.10
C SER A 123 -6.09 -9.55 6.34
N GLU A 124 -7.38 -9.79 6.11
CA GLU A 124 -7.88 -10.84 5.23
C GLU A 124 -7.48 -10.54 3.77
N LYS A 125 -7.68 -9.29 3.33
CA LYS A 125 -7.26 -8.85 1.99
C LYS A 125 -5.74 -8.93 1.78
N GLU A 126 -4.93 -8.62 2.79
CA GLU A 126 -3.47 -8.85 2.75
C GLU A 126 -3.14 -10.33 2.52
N ILE A 127 -3.82 -11.24 3.23
CA ILE A 127 -3.61 -12.71 3.11
C ILE A 127 -4.08 -13.24 1.75
N LEU A 128 -5.29 -12.89 1.31
CA LEU A 128 -5.90 -13.40 0.07
C LEU A 128 -5.15 -12.96 -1.20
N ASN A 129 -4.46 -11.82 -1.16
CA ASN A 129 -3.64 -11.34 -2.28
C ASN A 129 -2.16 -11.76 -2.17
N TYR A 130 -1.77 -12.53 -1.14
CA TYR A 130 -0.37 -12.90 -0.91
C TYR A 130 0.04 -14.13 -1.74
N THR A 131 1.06 -13.99 -2.58
CA THR A 131 1.63 -15.10 -3.37
C THR A 131 2.92 -15.62 -2.75
N ILE A 132 3.07 -16.95 -2.65
CA ILE A 132 4.23 -17.68 -2.10
C ILE A 132 5.12 -18.25 -3.21
#